data_AF-A0A0P0Z5M3-F1
#
_entry.id   AF-A0A0P0Z5M3-F1
#
_cell.length_a   1.000
_cell.length_b   1.000
_cell.length_c   1.000
_cell.angle_alpha   90.00
_cell.angle_beta   90.00
_cell.angle_gamma   90.00
#
_symmetry.space_group_name_H-M   'P 1'
#
loop_
_entity.id
_entity.type
_entity.pdbx_description
1 polymer ?
#
loop_
_entity_poly.entity_id
_entity_poly.type
_entity_poly.pdbx_seq_one_letter_code
_entity_poly.pdbx_strand_id
1 'polypeptide(L)'
;MDSALKSVSAMTRGFQQVASETSEFAKRAYEQQTEFMEKLFQVRSPDKAIALQSEYAKTAYQGWVSQATRMGEICTDVAKETYKPFEQSLATLSAAGTSVATKPAAAAKQAAETKAA
;
A
#
# COMPACT_ATOMS: atom_id res chain seq x y z
N MET A 1 -16.55 6.73 -16.34
CA MET A 1 -16.00 5.48 -16.88
C MET A 1 -14.51 5.35 -16.54
N ASP A 2 -13.72 6.41 -16.69
CA ASP A 2 -12.28 6.41 -16.35
C ASP A 2 -11.95 6.05 -14.89
N SER A 3 -12.72 6.54 -13.91
CA SER A 3 -12.48 6.23 -12.49
C SER A 3 -12.71 4.75 -12.16
N ALA A 4 -13.69 4.11 -12.82
CA ALA A 4 -13.95 2.69 -12.66
C ALA A 4 -12.82 1.84 -13.28
N LEU A 5 -12.36 2.20 -14.49
CA LEU A 5 -11.23 1.54 -15.15
C LEU A 5 -9.92 1.69 -14.35
N LYS A 6 -9.68 2.85 -13.73
CA LYS A 6 -8.55 3.06 -12.82
C LYS A 6 -8.63 2.17 -11.58
N SER A 7 -9.81 2.06 -10.97
CA SER A 7 -10.04 1.22 -9.79
C SER A 7 -9.81 -0.27 -10.08
N VAL A 8 -10.34 -0.76 -11.21
CA VAL A 8 -10.11 -2.15 -11.67
C VAL A 8 -8.62 -2.39 -11.93
N SER A 9 -7.94 -1.43 -12.57
CA SER A 9 -6.50 -1.53 -12.85
C SER A 9 -5.64 -1.55 -11.58
N ALA A 10 -5.99 -0.76 -10.57
CA ALA A 10 -5.33 -0.75 -9.26
C ALA A 10 -5.53 -2.09 -8.53
N MET A 11 -6.75 -2.63 -8.55
CA MET A 11 -7.05 -3.93 -7.97
C MET A 11 -6.29 -5.07 -8.67
N THR A 12 -6.26 -5.10 -10.00
CA THR A 12 -5.50 -6.11 -10.76
C THR A 12 -4.01 -6.07 -10.43
N ARG A 13 -3.42 -4.87 -10.33
CA ARG A 13 -2.01 -4.70 -9.92
C ARG A 13 -1.77 -5.19 -8.50
N GLY A 14 -2.65 -4.88 -7.56
CA GLY A 14 -2.59 -5.40 -6.20
C GLY A 14 -2.59 -6.93 -6.17
N PHE A 15 -3.47 -7.58 -6.94
CA PHE A 15 -3.49 -9.05 -7.06
C PHE A 15 -2.18 -9.62 -7.63
N GLN A 16 -1.62 -8.99 -8.66
CA GLN A 16 -0.33 -9.42 -9.22
C GLN A 16 0.80 -9.31 -8.20
N GLN A 17 0.82 -8.23 -7.41
CA GLN A 17 1.80 -8.07 -6.32
C GLN A 17 1.63 -9.12 -5.23
N VAL A 18 0.40 -9.39 -4.77
CA VAL A 18 0.13 -10.45 -3.79
C VAL A 18 0.62 -11.81 -4.30
N ALA A 19 0.37 -12.13 -5.57
CA ALA A 19 0.83 -13.38 -6.19
C ALA A 19 2.36 -13.47 -6.21
N SER A 20 3.05 -12.39 -6.60
CA SER A 20 4.53 -12.35 -6.60
C SER A 20 5.09 -12.55 -5.20
N GLU A 21 4.63 -11.77 -4.23
CA GLU A 21 5.12 -11.81 -2.86
C GLU A 21 4.85 -13.17 -2.20
N THR A 22 3.71 -13.80 -2.49
CA THR A 22 3.39 -15.14 -1.97
C THR A 22 4.32 -16.20 -2.56
N SER A 23 4.59 -16.14 -3.86
CA SER A 23 5.52 -17.04 -4.55
C SER A 23 6.96 -16.88 -4.03
N GLU A 24 7.41 -15.64 -3.86
CA GLU A 24 8.73 -15.33 -3.32
C GLU A 24 8.87 -15.79 -1.87
N PHE A 25 7.85 -15.56 -1.03
CA PHE A 25 7.83 -16.06 0.34
C PHE A 25 7.90 -17.59 0.39
N ALA A 26 7.14 -18.28 -0.46
CA ALA A 26 7.18 -19.74 -0.52
C ALA A 26 8.56 -20.27 -0.91
N LYS A 27 9.24 -19.64 -1.89
CA LYS A 27 10.63 -19.96 -2.24
C LYS A 27 11.57 -19.76 -1.05
N ARG A 28 11.52 -18.59 -0.40
CA ARG A 28 12.36 -18.28 0.77
C ARG A 28 12.13 -19.28 1.91
N ALA A 29 10.89 -19.65 2.18
CA ALA A 29 10.56 -20.63 3.21
C ALA A 29 11.12 -22.03 2.89
N TYR A 30 11.06 -22.44 1.62
CA TYR A 30 11.62 -23.72 1.17
C TYR A 30 13.15 -23.75 1.27
N GLU A 31 13.82 -22.67 0.88
CA GLU A 31 15.27 -22.51 1.03
C GLU A 31 15.68 -22.59 2.51
N GLN A 32 14.99 -21.85 3.39
CA GLN A 32 15.24 -21.89 4.84
C GLN A 32 15.03 -23.28 5.44
N GLN A 33 14.00 -24.01 5.02
CA GLN A 33 13.74 -25.36 5.50
C GLN A 33 14.81 -26.35 5.02
N THR A 34 15.25 -26.22 3.77
CA THR A 34 16.32 -27.05 3.21
C THR A 34 17.62 -26.81 3.96
N GLU A 35 17.99 -25.54 4.18
CA GLU A 35 19.18 -25.15 4.95
C GLU A 35 19.11 -25.66 6.39
N PHE A 36 17.94 -25.55 7.04
CA PHE A 36 17.73 -26.10 8.38
C PHE A 36 17.95 -27.61 8.41
N MET A 37 17.39 -28.36 7.46
CA MET A 37 17.55 -29.82 7.39
C MET A 37 18.99 -30.23 7.13
N GLU A 38 19.67 -29.56 6.19
CA GLU A 38 21.10 -29.81 5.92
C GLU A 38 21.95 -29.62 7.18
N LYS A 39 21.73 -28.53 7.92
CA LYS A 39 22.44 -28.28 9.19
C LYS A 39 22.04 -29.26 10.27
N LEU A 40 20.77 -29.67 10.33
CA LEU A 40 20.27 -30.61 11.33
C LEU A 40 20.91 -31.99 11.16
N PHE A 41 21.14 -32.45 9.94
CA PHE A 41 21.85 -33.70 9.68
C PHE A 41 23.34 -33.65 10.04
N GLN A 42 23.93 -32.46 10.15
CA GLN A 42 25.35 -32.28 10.48
C GLN A 42 25.61 -32.20 11.99
N VAL A 43 24.61 -31.82 12.80
CA VAL A 43 24.79 -31.70 14.26
C VAL A 43 24.76 -33.06 14.95
N ARG A 44 25.68 -33.26 15.91
CA ARG A 44 25.82 -34.53 16.67
C ARG A 44 25.41 -34.44 18.13
N SER A 45 24.96 -33.28 18.59
CA SER A 45 24.55 -33.08 19.99
C SER A 45 23.18 -32.39 20.09
N PRO A 46 22.36 -32.76 21.09
CA PRO A 46 21.04 -32.15 21.30
C PRO A 46 21.08 -30.64 21.50
N ASP A 47 22.04 -30.11 22.26
CA ASP A 47 22.15 -28.66 22.51
C ASP A 47 22.33 -27.85 21.22
N LYS A 48 23.09 -28.39 20.25
CA LYS A 48 23.28 -27.75 18.95
C LYS A 48 22.04 -27.83 18.08
N ALA A 49 21.28 -28.93 18.16
CA ALA A 49 20.01 -29.07 17.46
C ALA A 49 18.97 -28.06 17.98
N ILE A 50 18.91 -27.86 19.31
CA ILE A 50 18.02 -26.87 19.94
C ILE A 50 18.39 -25.44 19.51
N ALA A 51 19.69 -25.11 19.50
CA ALA A 51 20.16 -23.82 19.02
C ALA A 51 19.78 -23.59 17.55
N LEU A 52 19.99 -24.59 16.69
CA LEU A 52 19.64 -24.53 15.28
C LEU A 52 18.13 -24.34 15.06
N GLN A 53 17.29 -25.09 15.79
CA GLN A 53 15.83 -24.95 15.72
C GLN A 53 15.36 -23.58 16.21
N SER A 54 16.00 -23.03 17.25
CA SER A 54 15.70 -21.69 17.76
C SER A 54 16.02 -20.60 16.74
N GLU A 55 17.16 -20.70 16.06
CA GLU A 55 17.53 -19.79 14.97
C GLU A 55 16.58 -19.91 13.77
N TYR A 56 16.19 -21.13 13.40
CA TYR A 56 15.18 -21.35 12.36
C TYR A 56 13.85 -20.69 12.74
N ALA A 57 13.36 -20.89 13.97
CA ALA A 57 12.11 -20.30 14.45
C ALA A 57 12.15 -18.77 14.45
N LYS A 58 13.27 -18.18 14.90
CA LYS A 58 13.48 -16.72 14.87
C LYS A 58 13.46 -16.18 13.44
N THR A 59 14.17 -16.83 12.53
CA THR A 59 14.25 -16.44 11.12
C THR A 59 12.88 -16.55 10.44
N ALA A 60 12.17 -17.65 10.66
CA ALA A 60 10.81 -17.86 10.14
C ALA A 60 9.84 -16.80 10.65
N TYR A 61 9.92 -16.43 11.94
CA TYR A 61 9.09 -15.38 12.53
C TYR A 61 9.36 -14.01 11.89
N GLN A 62 10.64 -13.63 11.74
CA GLN A 62 11.01 -12.38 11.09
C GLN A 62 10.53 -12.34 9.63
N GLY A 63 10.70 -13.44 8.90
CA GLY A 63 10.19 -13.57 7.53
C GLY A 63 8.67 -13.41 7.44
N TRP A 64 7.92 -14.03 8.36
CA TRP A 64 6.48 -13.90 8.42
C TRP A 64 6.02 -12.47 8.72
N VAL A 65 6.63 -11.79 9.69
CA VAL A 65 6.31 -10.38 10.00
C VAL A 65 6.60 -9.48 8.79
N SER A 66 7.71 -9.71 8.10
CA SER A 66 8.04 -9.00 6.86
C SER A 66 6.97 -9.21 5.79
N GLN A 67 6.54 -10.45 5.57
CA GLN A 67 5.49 -10.77 4.60
C GLN A 67 4.15 -10.12 4.97
N ALA A 68 3.76 -10.18 6.25
CA ALA A 68 2.52 -9.58 6.73
C ALA A 68 2.53 -8.05 6.55
N THR A 69 3.66 -7.40 6.86
CA THR A 69 3.86 -5.96 6.63
C THR A 69 3.69 -5.63 5.16
N ARG A 70 4.33 -6.40 4.28
CA ARG A 70 4.26 -6.19 2.83
C ARG A 70 2.85 -6.34 2.27
N MET A 71 2.09 -7.33 2.76
CA MET A 71 0.68 -7.50 2.37
C MET A 71 -0.18 -6.32 2.84
N GLY A 72 0.08 -5.79 4.04
CA GLY A 72 -0.59 -4.59 4.56
C GLY A 72 -0.31 -3.34 3.71
N GLU A 73 0.92 -3.18 3.24
CA GLU A 73 1.29 -2.11 2.30
C GLU A 73 0.52 -2.23 0.99
N ILE A 74 0.46 -3.41 0.38
CA ILE A 74 -0.29 -3.63 -0.87
C ILE A 74 -1.77 -3.26 -0.70
N CYS A 75 -2.41 -3.70 0.39
CA CYS A 75 -3.80 -3.32 0.67
C CYS A 75 -3.96 -1.80 0.82
N THR A 76 -3.03 -1.14 1.51
CA THR A 76 -3.04 0.31 1.72
C THR A 76 -2.86 1.07 0.40
N ASP A 77 -1.96 0.59 -0.47
CA ASP A 77 -1.66 1.22 -1.75
C ASP A 77 -2.83 1.08 -2.73
N VAL A 78 -3.45 -0.10 -2.81
CA VAL A 78 -4.67 -0.31 -3.61
C VAL A 78 -5.79 0.61 -3.14
N ALA A 79 -5.98 0.75 -1.81
CA ALA A 79 -6.97 1.66 -1.25
C ALA A 79 -6.70 3.11 -1.65
N LYS A 80 -5.49 3.62 -1.43
CA LYS A 80 -5.09 4.98 -1.81
C LYS A 80 -5.29 5.26 -3.30
N GLU A 81 -4.91 4.33 -4.16
CA GLU A 81 -5.04 4.49 -5.61
C GLU A 81 -6.52 4.51 -6.06
N THR A 82 -7.38 3.78 -5.35
CA THR A 82 -8.84 3.75 -5.59
C THR A 82 -9.54 5.01 -5.07
N TYR A 83 -9.05 5.63 -3.98
CA TYR A 83 -9.64 6.85 -3.40
C TYR A 83 -9.19 8.16 -4.06
N LYS A 84 -8.01 8.18 -4.71
CA LYS A 84 -7.48 9.35 -5.44
C LYS A 84 -8.47 10.10 -6.35
N PRO A 85 -9.33 9.43 -7.14
CA PRO A 85 -10.30 10.12 -7.99
C PRO A 85 -11.32 10.96 -7.21
N PHE A 86 -11.64 10.57 -5.97
CA PHE A 86 -12.58 11.29 -5.11
C PHE A 86 -11.93 12.54 -4.49
N GLU A 87 -10.66 12.45 -4.07
CA GLU A 87 -9.88 13.61 -3.62
C GLU A 87 -9.74 14.67 -4.73
N GLN A 88 -9.46 14.24 -5.95
CA GLN A 88 -9.36 15.14 -7.12
C GLN A 88 -10.70 15.81 -7.43
N SER A 89 -11.81 15.08 -7.29
CA SER A 89 -13.15 15.62 -7.50
C SER A 89 -13.51 16.65 -6.42
N LEU A 90 -13.18 16.40 -5.14
CA LEU A 90 -13.37 17.34 -4.03
C LEU A 90 -12.50 18.59 -4.16
N ALA A 91 -11.24 18.44 -4.57
CA ALA A 91 -10.35 19.58 -4.83
C ALA A 91 -10.89 20.46 -5.97
N THR A 92 -11.42 19.83 -7.03
CA THR A 92 -12.05 20.55 -8.15
C THR A 92 -13.32 21.27 -7.72
N LEU A 93 -14.16 20.65 -6.87
CA LEU A 93 -15.36 21.28 -6.30
C LEU A 93 -15.02 22.44 -5.35
N SER A 94 -13.97 22.33 -4.55
CA SER A 94 -13.47 23.40 -3.68
C SER A 94 -12.93 24.59 -4.48
N ALA A 95 -12.15 24.33 -5.54
CA ALA A 95 -11.67 25.36 -6.45
C ALA A 95 -12.84 26.05 -7.19
N ALA A 96 -13.86 25.28 -7.60
CA ALA A 96 -15.07 25.82 -8.21
C ALA A 96 -15.91 26.64 -7.23
N GLY A 97 -16.07 26.18 -5.98
CA GLY A 97 -16.80 26.89 -4.93
C GLY A 97 -16.15 28.23 -4.55
N THR A 98 -14.82 28.29 -4.55
CA THR A 98 -14.06 29.52 -4.31
C THR A 98 -14.26 30.53 -5.45
N SER A 99 -14.25 30.06 -6.71
CA SER A 99 -14.53 30.89 -7.88
C SER A 99 -15.96 31.47 -7.87
N VAL A 100 -16.96 30.65 -7.51
CA VAL A 100 -18.37 31.07 -7.40
C VAL A 100 -18.59 32.09 -6.27
N ALA A 101 -17.84 32.00 -5.17
CA ALA A 101 -17.94 32.98 -4.07
C ALA A 101 -17.26 34.33 -4.38
N THR A 102 -16.19 34.33 -5.18
CA THR A 102 -15.46 35.58 -5.51
C THR A 102 -16.11 36.44 -6.59
N LYS A 103 -16.86 35.84 -7.53
CA LYS A 103 -17.45 36.56 -8.68
C LYS A 103 -18.57 37.56 -8.28
N PRO A 104 -19.49 37.26 -7.34
CA PRO A 104 -20.51 38.21 -6.87
C PRO A 104 -19.91 39.37 -6.07
N ALA A 105 -18.86 39.12 -5.28
CA ALA A 105 -18.23 40.14 -4.45
C ALA A 105 -17.46 41.19 -5.27
N ALA A 106 -16.79 40.77 -6.34
CA ALA A 106 -16.13 41.68 -7.28
C ALA A 106 -17.14 42.52 -8.08
N ALA A 107 -18.23 41.90 -8.55
CA ALA A 107 -19.30 42.58 -9.28
C ALA A 107 -20.06 43.60 -8.41
N ALA A 108 -20.29 43.29 -7.13
CA ALA A 108 -20.92 44.20 -6.18
C ALA A 108 -20.06 45.43 -5.88
N LYS A 109 -18.73 45.28 -5.83
CA LYS A 109 -17.80 46.39 -5.62
C LYS A 109 -17.74 47.34 -6.83
N GLN A 110 -17.69 46.78 -8.04
CA GLN A 110 -17.70 47.55 -9.29
C GLN A 110 -19.02 48.32 -9.51
N ALA A 111 -20.15 47.72 -9.14
CA ALA A 111 -21.46 48.35 -9.23
C ALA A 111 -21.64 49.48 -8.19
N ALA A 112 -20.98 49.40 -7.04
CA ALA A 112 -20.97 50.46 -6.04
C ALA A 112 -20.10 51.66 -6.47
N GLU A 113 -18.95 51.40 -7.11
CA GLU A 113 -18.03 52.44 -7.59
C GLU A 113 -18.56 53.19 -8.81
N THR A 114 -19.29 52.52 -9.72
CA THR A 114 -19.92 53.17 -10.90
C THR A 114 -21.15 54.00 -10.56
N LYS A 115 -21.76 53.81 -9.39
CA LYS A 115 -22.93 54.57 -8.94
C LYS A 115 -22.57 55.77 -8.05
N ALA A 116 -21.29 55.89 -7.68
CA ALA A 116 -20.73 56.98 -6.86
C ALA A 116 -19.94 58.01 -7.68
N ALA A 117 -19.90 57.86 -9.02
CA ALA A 117 -19.40 58.83 -10.00
C ALA A 117 -20.57 59.43 -10.77
#